data_AF-A0A9E4CV27-F1
#
_entry.id   AF-A0A9E4CV27-F1
#
_cell.length_a   1.000
_cell.length_b   1.000
_cell.length_c   1.000
_cell.angle_alpha   90.00
_cell.angle_beta   90.00
_cell.angle_gamma   90.00
#
_symmetry.space_group_name_H-M   'P 1'
#
loop_
_entity.id
_entity.type
_entity.pdbx_description
1 polymer ?
#
loop_
_entity_poly.entity_id
_entity_poly.type
_entity_poly.pdbx_seq_one_letter_code
_entity_poly.pdbx_strand_id
1 'polypeptide(L)'
;KVRTTPVAPLVGRAIDLAMEGGHHQRLLDAVLTGLAGFLDDNRATFRDRLTRESPWWIPEPIDDRIFEKIFTAVHRFLADVGDAPQHEVRQSIDARAAAFAQRLRNDPELLAKGEELKQELLAHDDVRAWLQSLWGEVKRTTLAATADAGSELRARIDTGLARLGARLATEPELQEKVDAWVRRAAGYVVDHYRGEVAEIISSTVAKWDGKATADRLELQVGRDLQFIRINGTLVGGLAGVLIHALAQLL
;
A
#
# COMPACT_ATOMS: atom_id res chain seq x y z
N LYS A 1 6.43 2.82 15.43
CA LYS A 1 5.31 3.04 14.48
C LYS A 1 4.20 1.98 14.59
N VAL A 2 4.48 0.67 14.71
CA VAL A 2 3.43 -0.37 14.81
C VAL A 2 2.53 -0.23 16.06
N ARG A 3 3.08 0.20 17.20
CA ARG A 3 2.30 0.39 18.45
C ARG A 3 1.26 1.51 18.37
N THR A 4 1.47 2.53 17.56
CA THR A 4 0.61 3.74 17.51
C THR A 4 -0.52 3.63 16.50
N THR A 5 -0.55 2.58 15.68
CA THR A 5 -1.58 2.39 14.66
C THR A 5 -2.67 1.46 15.17
N PRO A 6 -3.96 1.84 15.14
CA PRO A 6 -5.05 0.97 15.53
C PRO A 6 -5.21 -0.16 14.50
N VAL A 7 -5.20 -1.41 14.96
CA VAL A 7 -5.19 -2.60 14.09
C VAL A 7 -6.57 -2.91 13.52
N ALA A 8 -7.62 -2.81 14.33
CA ALA A 8 -8.98 -3.12 13.90
C ALA A 8 -9.45 -2.31 12.66
N PRO A 9 -9.25 -0.97 12.59
CA PRO A 9 -9.58 -0.19 11.39
C PRO A 9 -8.77 -0.58 10.15
N LEU A 10 -7.51 -0.99 10.32
CA LEU A 10 -6.67 -1.46 9.20
C LEU A 10 -7.21 -2.77 8.63
N VAL A 11 -7.56 -3.71 9.50
CA VAL A 11 -8.17 -4.98 9.10
C VAL A 11 -9.50 -4.73 8.39
N GLY A 12 -10.33 -3.82 8.90
CA GLY A 12 -11.58 -3.43 8.23
C GLY A 12 -11.35 -2.90 6.80
N ARG A 13 -10.37 -2.01 6.59
CA ARG A 13 -10.02 -1.52 5.24
C ARG A 13 -9.46 -2.61 4.33
N ALA A 14 -8.69 -3.54 4.87
CA ALA A 14 -8.15 -4.66 4.09
C ALA A 14 -9.27 -5.58 3.60
N ILE A 15 -10.29 -5.83 4.45
CA ILE A 15 -11.48 -6.59 4.06
C ILE A 15 -12.23 -5.86 2.95
N ASP A 16 -12.48 -4.55 3.06
CA ASP A 16 -13.13 -3.77 2.00
C ASP A 16 -12.38 -3.88 0.66
N LEU A 17 -11.05 -3.70 0.66
CA LEU A 17 -10.23 -3.82 -0.55
C LEU A 17 -10.31 -5.23 -1.16
N ALA A 18 -10.27 -6.27 -0.33
CA ALA A 18 -10.43 -7.65 -0.77
C ALA A 18 -11.83 -7.91 -1.35
N MET A 19 -12.84 -7.21 -0.84
CA MET A 19 -14.21 -7.26 -1.34
C MET A 19 -14.35 -6.56 -2.69
N GLU A 20 -13.88 -5.31 -2.80
CA GLU A 20 -13.88 -4.52 -4.04
C GLU A 20 -13.12 -5.24 -5.17
N GLY A 21 -12.00 -5.88 -4.87
CA GLY A 21 -11.22 -6.64 -5.84
C GLY A 21 -11.73 -8.06 -6.13
N GLY A 22 -12.86 -8.48 -5.55
CA GLY A 22 -13.42 -9.83 -5.73
C GLY A 22 -12.54 -10.97 -5.19
N HIS A 23 -11.54 -10.67 -4.36
CA HIS A 23 -10.62 -11.66 -3.78
C HIS A 23 -11.33 -12.61 -2.81
N HIS A 24 -12.30 -12.08 -2.06
CA HIS A 24 -13.13 -12.87 -1.14
C HIS A 24 -13.92 -13.98 -1.84
N GLN A 25 -14.40 -13.76 -3.08
CA GLN A 25 -15.09 -14.79 -3.85
C GLN A 25 -14.14 -15.94 -4.22
N ARG A 26 -12.91 -15.62 -4.66
CA ARG A 26 -11.90 -16.65 -4.94
C ARG A 26 -11.50 -17.46 -3.71
N LEU A 27 -11.44 -16.81 -2.55
CA LEU A 27 -11.22 -17.50 -1.28
C LEU A 27 -12.39 -18.43 -0.96
N LEU A 28 -13.63 -17.96 -1.14
CA LEU A 28 -14.83 -18.76 -0.94
C LEU A 28 -14.85 -19.98 -1.88
N ASP A 29 -14.49 -19.82 -3.15
CA ASP A 29 -14.41 -20.92 -4.13
C ASP A 29 -13.40 -21.99 -3.68
N ALA A 30 -12.22 -21.56 -3.22
CA ALA A 30 -11.20 -22.46 -2.70
C ALA A 30 -11.70 -23.22 -1.45
N VAL A 31 -12.41 -22.53 -0.55
CA VAL A 31 -13.00 -23.15 0.65
C VAL A 31 -14.08 -24.16 0.27
N LEU A 32 -14.99 -23.82 -0.64
CA LEU A 32 -16.06 -24.72 -1.10
C LEU A 32 -15.49 -25.96 -1.77
N THR A 33 -14.49 -25.78 -2.63
CA THR A 33 -13.78 -26.89 -3.29
C THR A 33 -13.07 -27.77 -2.26
N GLY A 34 -12.37 -27.16 -1.29
CA GLY A 34 -11.69 -27.89 -0.22
C GLY A 34 -12.66 -28.66 0.67
N LEU A 35 -13.83 -28.09 0.98
CA LEU A 35 -14.87 -28.76 1.76
C LEU A 35 -15.49 -29.95 1.00
N ALA A 36 -15.73 -29.80 -0.31
CA ALA A 36 -16.24 -30.89 -1.14
C ALA A 36 -15.24 -32.05 -1.18
N GLY A 37 -13.97 -31.76 -1.48
CA GLY A 37 -12.90 -32.77 -1.47
C GLY A 37 -12.70 -33.44 -0.11
N PHE A 38 -12.74 -32.65 0.98
CA PHE A 38 -12.67 -33.21 2.33
C PHE A 38 -13.84 -34.15 2.64
N LEU A 39 -15.05 -33.83 2.19
CA LEU A 39 -16.22 -34.70 2.34
C LEU A 39 -16.02 -36.04 1.63
N ASP A 40 -15.51 -36.00 0.40
CA ASP A 40 -15.25 -37.19 -0.41
C ASP A 40 -14.17 -38.08 0.20
N ASP A 41 -13.04 -37.48 0.58
CA ASP A 41 -11.90 -38.19 1.17
C ASP A 41 -12.27 -38.87 2.50
N ASN A 42 -13.23 -38.29 3.24
CA ASN A 42 -13.63 -38.75 4.56
C ASN A 42 -15.00 -39.43 4.59
N ARG A 43 -15.54 -39.83 3.44
CA ARG A 43 -16.88 -40.45 3.34
C ARG A 43 -17.07 -41.62 4.30
N ALA A 44 -16.08 -42.51 4.42
CA ALA A 44 -16.14 -43.66 5.33
C ALA A 44 -16.20 -43.22 6.81
N THR A 45 -15.42 -42.21 7.18
CA THR A 45 -15.41 -41.63 8.53
C THR A 45 -16.77 -41.02 8.88
N PHE A 46 -17.38 -40.29 7.95
CA PHE A 46 -18.73 -39.74 8.15
C PHE A 46 -19.79 -40.83 8.24
N ARG A 47 -19.68 -41.88 7.42
CA ARG A 47 -20.60 -43.03 7.46
C ARG A 47 -20.58 -43.69 8.83
N ASP A 48 -19.38 -44.05 9.29
CA ASP A 48 -19.17 -44.70 10.59
C ASP A 48 -19.59 -43.80 11.75
N ARG A 49 -19.34 -42.48 11.65
CA ARG A 49 -19.82 -41.53 12.66
C ARG A 49 -21.34 -41.50 12.70
N LEU A 50 -22.02 -41.48 11.56
CA LEU A 50 -23.48 -41.51 11.54
C LEU A 50 -24.00 -42.80 12.19
N THR A 51 -23.46 -43.96 11.82
CA THR A 51 -23.85 -45.26 12.41
C THR A 51 -23.73 -45.27 13.93
N ARG A 52 -22.68 -44.64 14.48
CA ARG A 52 -22.46 -44.54 15.93
C ARG A 52 -23.45 -43.62 16.64
N GLU A 53 -23.90 -42.57 15.97
CA GLU A 53 -24.89 -41.61 16.51
C GLU A 53 -26.34 -42.07 16.24
N SER A 54 -26.52 -43.04 15.33
CA SER A 54 -27.83 -43.55 14.96
C SER A 54 -28.48 -44.31 16.10
N PRO A 55 -29.76 -44.02 16.41
CA PRO A 55 -30.50 -44.75 17.42
C PRO A 55 -30.55 -46.26 17.14
N TRP A 56 -30.42 -47.07 18.20
CA TRP A 56 -30.41 -48.54 18.13
C TRP A 56 -31.64 -49.18 17.47
N TRP A 57 -32.74 -48.46 17.36
CA TRP A 57 -33.99 -48.94 16.75
C TRP A 57 -34.03 -48.74 15.23
N ILE A 58 -33.07 -48.04 14.62
CA ILE A 58 -33.02 -47.82 13.17
C ILE A 58 -32.38 -49.04 12.47
N PRO A 59 -33.08 -49.69 11.53
CA PRO A 59 -32.48 -50.74 10.71
C PRO A 59 -31.36 -50.21 9.80
N GLU A 60 -30.28 -50.99 9.66
CA GLU A 60 -29.09 -50.65 8.86
C GLU A 60 -29.41 -50.19 7.41
N PRO A 61 -30.32 -50.81 6.64
CA PRO A 61 -30.63 -50.35 5.29
C PRO A 61 -31.29 -48.96 5.23
N ILE A 62 -32.02 -48.59 6.29
CA ILE A 62 -32.62 -47.26 6.42
C ILE A 62 -31.53 -46.25 6.77
N ASP A 63 -30.63 -46.62 7.67
CA ASP A 63 -29.48 -45.81 8.06
C ASP A 63 -28.58 -45.45 6.87
N ASP A 64 -28.25 -46.46 6.05
CA ASP A 64 -27.48 -46.27 4.82
C ASP A 64 -28.19 -45.30 3.86
N ARG A 65 -29.50 -45.46 3.67
CA ARG A 65 -30.26 -44.58 2.79
C ARG A 65 -30.31 -43.14 3.30
N ILE A 66 -30.36 -42.95 4.62
CA ILE A 66 -30.29 -41.63 5.25
C ILE A 66 -28.91 -41.02 5.01
N PHE A 67 -27.84 -41.79 5.25
CA PHE A 67 -26.47 -41.35 4.99
C PHE A 67 -26.31 -40.88 3.53
N GLU A 68 -26.68 -41.71 2.56
CA GLU A 68 -26.54 -41.37 1.14
C GLU A 68 -27.31 -40.11 0.77
N LYS A 69 -28.53 -39.94 1.30
CA LYS A 69 -29.33 -38.74 1.07
C LYS A 69 -28.68 -37.49 1.65
N ILE A 70 -28.22 -37.53 2.89
CA ILE A 70 -27.59 -36.39 3.56
C ILE A 70 -26.28 -36.05 2.85
N PHE A 71 -25.43 -37.05 2.60
CA PHE A 71 -24.15 -36.87 1.94
C PHE A 71 -24.33 -36.25 0.55
N THR A 72 -25.25 -36.79 -0.25
CA THR A 72 -25.58 -36.25 -1.57
C THR A 72 -26.16 -34.83 -1.48
N ALA A 73 -27.02 -34.55 -0.51
CA ALA A 73 -27.62 -33.23 -0.33
C ALA A 73 -26.57 -32.18 0.03
N VAL A 74 -25.64 -32.49 0.94
CA VAL A 74 -24.56 -31.59 1.32
C VAL A 74 -23.61 -31.35 0.14
N HIS A 75 -23.22 -32.41 -0.56
CA HIS A 75 -22.35 -32.28 -1.74
C HIS A 75 -23.03 -31.44 -2.84
N ARG A 76 -24.33 -31.66 -3.08
CA ARG A 76 -25.11 -30.86 -4.02
C ARG A 76 -25.17 -29.40 -3.59
N PHE A 77 -25.41 -29.14 -2.31
CA PHE A 77 -25.45 -27.76 -1.79
C PHE A 77 -24.10 -27.05 -1.97
N LEU A 78 -22.98 -27.72 -1.69
CA LEU A 78 -21.65 -27.13 -1.91
C LEU A 78 -21.41 -26.80 -3.39
N ALA A 79 -21.83 -27.69 -4.29
CA ALA A 79 -21.77 -27.45 -5.74
C ALA A 79 -22.68 -26.30 -6.18
N ASP A 80 -23.93 -26.28 -5.73
CA ASP A 80 -24.91 -25.22 -6.06
C ASP A 80 -24.41 -23.84 -5.61
N VAL A 81 -23.83 -23.75 -4.41
CA VAL A 81 -23.18 -22.51 -3.94
C VAL A 81 -21.94 -22.20 -4.78
N GLY A 82 -21.13 -23.20 -5.10
CA GLY A 82 -19.93 -23.08 -5.93
C GLY A 82 -20.21 -22.50 -7.32
N ASP A 83 -21.16 -23.09 -8.03
CA ASP A 83 -21.42 -22.86 -9.45
C ASP A 83 -22.29 -21.63 -9.73
N ALA A 84 -23.01 -21.11 -8.73
CA ALA A 84 -23.86 -19.94 -8.86
C ALA A 84 -23.24 -18.71 -8.17
N PRO A 85 -22.61 -17.78 -8.91
CA PRO A 85 -22.03 -16.57 -8.33
C PRO A 85 -23.04 -15.69 -7.58
N GLN A 86 -24.32 -15.76 -7.98
CA GLN A 86 -25.40 -15.01 -7.35
C GLN A 86 -26.17 -15.82 -6.29
N HIS A 87 -25.63 -16.93 -5.81
CA HIS A 87 -26.28 -17.73 -4.78
C HIS A 87 -26.53 -16.92 -3.49
N GLU A 88 -27.69 -17.08 -2.85
CA GLU A 88 -28.08 -16.30 -1.66
C GLU A 88 -27.08 -16.41 -0.51
N VAL A 89 -26.46 -17.59 -0.34
CA VAL A 89 -25.40 -17.83 0.65
C VAL A 89 -24.17 -16.96 0.40
N ARG A 90 -23.74 -16.82 -0.86
CA ARG A 90 -22.61 -15.95 -1.22
C ARG A 90 -22.92 -14.50 -0.87
N GLN A 91 -24.09 -14.03 -1.29
CA GLN A 91 -24.56 -12.67 -0.98
C GLN A 91 -24.66 -12.42 0.52
N SER A 92 -25.11 -13.41 1.30
CA SER A 92 -25.18 -13.31 2.77
C SER A 92 -23.79 -13.21 3.39
N ILE A 93 -22.82 -14.00 2.90
CA ILE A 93 -21.42 -13.92 3.33
C ILE A 93 -20.86 -12.53 3.03
N ASP A 94 -21.11 -12.00 1.83
CA ASP A 94 -20.64 -10.67 1.42
C ASP A 94 -21.23 -9.59 2.31
N ALA A 95 -22.55 -9.61 2.52
CA ALA A 95 -23.23 -8.65 3.39
C ALA A 95 -22.68 -8.69 4.83
N ARG A 96 -22.43 -9.89 5.37
CA ARG A 96 -21.86 -10.07 6.70
C ARG A 96 -20.41 -9.60 6.77
N ALA A 97 -19.60 -9.88 5.75
CA ALA A 97 -18.21 -9.44 5.68
C ALA A 97 -18.11 -7.91 5.61
N ALA A 98 -18.94 -7.26 4.78
CA ALA A 98 -19.02 -5.81 4.69
C ALA A 98 -19.48 -5.19 6.02
N ALA A 99 -20.53 -5.74 6.65
CA ALA A 99 -21.01 -5.28 7.95
C ALA A 99 -19.93 -5.42 9.02
N PHE A 100 -19.19 -6.54 9.01
CA PHE A 100 -18.09 -6.76 9.95
C PHE A 100 -16.92 -5.79 9.72
N ALA A 101 -16.55 -5.52 8.46
CA ALA A 101 -15.53 -4.54 8.11
C ALA A 101 -15.92 -3.12 8.56
N GLN A 102 -17.20 -2.75 8.44
CA GLN A 102 -17.72 -1.49 8.98
C GLN A 102 -17.65 -1.43 10.51
N ARG A 103 -18.06 -2.50 11.19
CA ARG A 103 -17.99 -2.57 12.65
C ARG A 103 -16.56 -2.50 13.16
N LEU A 104 -15.61 -3.20 12.54
CA LEU A 104 -14.17 -3.12 12.90
C LEU A 104 -13.58 -1.71 12.85
N ARG A 105 -14.18 -0.79 12.08
CA ARG A 105 -13.73 0.60 11.98
C ARG A 105 -14.41 1.53 12.99
N ASN A 106 -15.67 1.25 13.32
CA ASN A 106 -16.54 2.22 13.97
C ASN A 106 -17.05 1.77 15.35
N ASP A 107 -17.03 0.47 15.65
CA ASP A 107 -17.55 -0.12 16.88
C ASP A 107 -16.53 0.00 18.01
N PRO A 108 -16.78 0.80 19.06
CA PRO A 108 -15.82 1.03 20.14
C PRO A 108 -15.38 -0.26 20.85
N GLU A 109 -16.26 -1.25 20.96
CA GLU A 109 -15.94 -2.53 21.61
C GLU A 109 -14.94 -3.33 20.78
N LEU A 110 -15.12 -3.39 19.46
CA LEU A 110 -14.20 -4.11 18.57
C LEU A 110 -12.86 -3.39 18.43
N LEU A 111 -12.86 -2.06 18.48
CA LEU A 111 -11.63 -1.28 18.54
C LEU A 111 -10.82 -1.60 19.80
N ALA A 112 -11.48 -1.66 20.95
CA ALA A 112 -10.85 -2.03 22.22
C ALA A 112 -10.31 -3.47 22.20
N LYS A 113 -11.13 -4.45 21.77
CA LYS A 113 -10.70 -5.85 21.63
C LYS A 113 -9.54 -6.02 20.64
N GLY A 114 -9.55 -5.28 19.53
CA GLY A 114 -8.45 -5.30 18.57
C GLY A 114 -7.15 -4.76 19.14
N GLU A 115 -7.24 -3.77 20.02
CA GLU A 115 -6.09 -3.23 20.73
C GLU A 115 -5.57 -4.18 21.82
N GLU A 116 -6.47 -4.79 22.58
CA GLU A 116 -6.16 -5.84 23.56
C GLU A 116 -5.42 -7.01 22.92
N LEU A 117 -5.99 -7.59 21.85
CA LEU A 117 -5.36 -8.68 21.12
C LEU A 117 -3.98 -8.28 20.55
N LYS A 118 -3.86 -7.05 20.04
CA LYS A 118 -2.55 -6.53 19.58
C LYS A 118 -1.55 -6.50 20.73
N GLN A 119 -1.97 -6.04 21.91
CA GLN A 119 -1.10 -5.98 23.08
C GLN A 119 -0.70 -7.36 23.58
N GLU A 120 -1.63 -8.30 23.66
CA GLU A 120 -1.38 -9.70 24.04
C GLU A 120 -0.37 -10.36 23.09
N LEU A 121 -0.59 -10.25 21.78
CA LEU A 121 0.32 -10.81 20.77
C LEU A 121 1.71 -10.17 20.84
N LEU A 122 1.80 -8.86 21.10
CA LEU A 122 3.09 -8.18 21.23
C LEU A 122 3.77 -8.42 22.58
N ALA A 123 3.02 -8.80 23.60
CA ALA A 123 3.53 -9.12 24.94
C ALA A 123 4.15 -10.53 24.97
N HIS A 124 3.68 -11.45 24.13
CA HIS A 124 4.19 -12.83 24.09
C HIS A 124 5.56 -12.89 23.40
N ASP A 125 6.60 -13.30 24.14
CA ASP A 125 7.97 -13.32 23.64
C ASP A 125 8.15 -14.31 22.47
N ASP A 126 7.48 -15.47 22.51
CA ASP A 126 7.51 -16.44 21.40
C ASP A 126 6.93 -15.88 20.10
N VAL A 127 5.83 -15.11 20.19
CA VAL A 127 5.22 -14.46 19.01
C VAL A 127 6.18 -13.44 18.43
N ARG A 128 6.87 -12.68 19.29
CA ARG A 128 7.87 -11.70 18.84
C ARG A 128 9.07 -12.40 18.18
N ALA A 129 9.58 -13.48 18.75
CA ALA A 129 10.68 -14.25 18.19
C ALA A 129 10.29 -14.87 16.83
N TRP A 130 9.08 -15.41 16.73
CA TRP A 130 8.54 -15.94 15.49
C TRP A 130 8.33 -14.87 14.42
N LEU A 131 7.78 -13.69 14.78
CA LEU A 131 7.65 -12.56 13.85
C LEU A 131 9.01 -12.06 13.34
N GLN A 132 10.03 -12.07 14.20
CA GLN A 132 11.40 -11.72 13.80
C GLN A 132 12.01 -12.77 12.85
N SER A 133 11.79 -14.06 13.11
CA SER A 133 12.29 -15.12 12.22
C SER A 133 11.60 -15.08 10.85
N LEU A 134 10.28 -14.88 10.83
CA LEU A 134 9.53 -14.68 9.59
C LEU A 134 10.00 -13.45 8.82
N TRP A 135 10.21 -12.32 9.50
CA TRP A 135 10.74 -11.13 8.86
C TRP A 135 12.14 -11.36 8.28
N GLY A 136 12.99 -12.07 9.04
CA GLY A 136 14.30 -12.51 8.58
C GLY A 136 14.21 -13.38 7.33
N GLU A 137 13.27 -14.32 7.30
CA GLU A 137 13.00 -15.19 6.15
C GLU A 137 12.52 -14.41 4.94
N VAL A 138 11.52 -13.54 5.10
CA VAL A 138 10.99 -12.68 4.03
C VAL A 138 12.09 -11.79 3.47
N LYS A 139 12.91 -11.18 4.34
CA LYS A 139 14.04 -10.37 3.91
C LYS A 139 15.07 -11.20 3.13
N ARG A 140 15.41 -12.39 3.63
CA ARG A 140 16.40 -13.27 3.00
C ARG A 140 15.92 -13.80 1.66
N THR A 141 14.68 -14.28 1.59
CA THR A 141 14.05 -14.77 0.36
C THR A 141 13.88 -13.65 -0.65
N THR A 142 13.46 -12.45 -0.24
CA THR A 142 13.37 -11.29 -1.13
C THR A 142 14.75 -10.88 -1.65
N LEU A 143 15.77 -10.80 -0.79
CA LEU A 143 17.13 -10.47 -1.21
C LEU A 143 17.72 -11.54 -2.14
N ALA A 144 17.53 -12.82 -1.82
CA ALA A 144 17.97 -13.94 -2.66
C ALA A 144 17.26 -13.92 -4.02
N ALA A 145 15.95 -13.67 -4.03
CA ALA A 145 15.15 -13.55 -5.24
C ALA A 145 15.49 -12.31 -6.08
N THR A 146 16.09 -11.27 -5.50
CA THR A 146 16.64 -10.12 -6.27
C THR A 146 18.06 -10.38 -6.78
N ALA A 147 18.84 -11.21 -6.09
CA ALA A 147 20.21 -11.55 -6.49
C ALA A 147 20.25 -12.60 -7.61
N ASP A 148 19.24 -13.47 -7.69
CA ASP A 148 19.10 -14.44 -8.76
C ASP A 148 18.47 -13.82 -10.02
N ALA A 149 19.15 -13.95 -11.16
CA ALA A 149 18.69 -13.47 -12.45
C ALA A 149 17.54 -14.31 -13.03
N GLY A 150 17.34 -15.55 -12.55
CA GLY A 150 16.27 -16.47 -12.99
C GLY A 150 15.00 -16.46 -12.14
N SER A 151 14.94 -15.64 -11.10
CA SER A 151 13.85 -15.62 -10.12
C SER A 151 12.49 -15.23 -10.72
N GLU A 152 11.46 -16.05 -10.48
CA GLU A 152 10.08 -15.76 -10.88
C GLU A 152 9.56 -14.45 -10.25
N LEU A 153 9.99 -14.14 -9.02
CA LEU A 153 9.65 -12.89 -8.36
C LEU A 153 10.24 -11.69 -9.13
N ARG A 154 11.49 -11.79 -9.59
CA ARG A 154 12.13 -10.74 -10.38
C ARG A 154 11.42 -10.55 -11.72
N ALA A 155 11.09 -11.64 -12.41
CA ALA A 155 10.33 -11.58 -13.65
C ALA A 155 8.96 -10.90 -13.47
N ARG A 156 8.25 -11.19 -12.36
CA ARG A 156 6.98 -10.54 -12.02
C ARG A 156 7.15 -9.08 -11.65
N ILE A 157 8.22 -8.72 -10.93
CA ILE A 157 8.54 -7.32 -10.60
C ILE A 157 8.88 -6.54 -11.87
N ASP A 158 9.74 -7.06 -12.74
CA ASP A 158 10.11 -6.41 -14.00
C ASP A 158 8.87 -6.21 -14.89
N THR A 159 8.03 -7.24 -14.99
CA THR A 159 6.75 -7.14 -15.73
C THR A 159 5.83 -6.10 -15.10
N GLY A 160 5.74 -6.06 -13.77
CA GLY A 160 4.93 -5.09 -13.03
C GLY A 160 5.43 -3.65 -13.22
N LEU A 161 6.75 -3.43 -13.13
CA LEU A 161 7.39 -2.14 -13.34
C LEU A 161 7.26 -1.66 -14.78
N ALA A 162 7.43 -2.55 -15.76
CA ALA A 162 7.22 -2.24 -17.17
C ALA A 162 5.77 -1.81 -17.44
N ARG A 163 4.79 -2.52 -16.86
CA ARG A 163 3.37 -2.15 -16.95
C ARG A 163 3.06 -0.83 -16.26
N LEU A 164 3.61 -0.60 -15.06
CA LEU A 164 3.45 0.66 -14.34
C LEU A 164 4.04 1.82 -15.14
N GLY A 165 5.24 1.65 -15.70
CA GLY A 165 5.91 2.64 -16.54
C GLY A 165 5.12 2.95 -17.81
N ALA A 166 4.59 1.92 -18.48
CA ALA A 166 3.71 2.10 -19.64
C ALA A 166 2.45 2.90 -19.25
N ARG A 167 1.78 2.52 -18.16
CA ARG A 167 0.59 3.23 -17.66
C ARG A 167 0.91 4.66 -17.26
N LEU A 168 2.04 4.91 -16.61
CA LEU A 168 2.47 6.26 -16.24
C LEU A 168 2.77 7.12 -17.47
N ALA A 169 3.26 6.53 -18.56
CA ALA A 169 3.48 7.24 -19.82
C ALA A 169 2.17 7.57 -20.57
N THR A 170 1.12 6.74 -20.42
CA THR A 170 -0.11 6.85 -21.21
C THR A 170 -1.32 7.43 -20.46
N GLU A 171 -1.36 7.33 -19.13
CA GLU A 171 -2.52 7.73 -18.31
C GLU A 171 -2.28 9.07 -17.61
N PRO A 172 -2.91 10.18 -18.06
CA PRO A 172 -2.68 11.51 -17.49
C PRO A 172 -3.14 11.63 -16.02
N GLU A 173 -4.22 10.93 -15.62
CA GLU A 173 -4.66 10.92 -14.22
C GLU A 173 -3.63 10.30 -13.28
N LEU A 174 -2.88 9.29 -13.75
CA LEU A 174 -1.83 8.66 -12.97
C LEU A 174 -0.61 9.59 -12.86
N GLN A 175 -0.28 10.30 -13.94
CA GLN A 175 0.77 11.32 -13.95
C GLN A 175 0.49 12.39 -12.91
N GLU A 176 -0.71 12.98 -12.90
CA GLU A 176 -1.06 14.02 -11.92
C GLU A 176 -0.95 13.54 -10.47
N LYS A 177 -1.39 12.30 -10.19
CA LYS A 177 -1.27 11.72 -8.84
C LYS A 177 0.18 11.55 -8.42
N VAL A 178 1.04 11.08 -9.33
CA VAL A 178 2.48 10.93 -9.08
C VAL A 178 3.12 12.30 -8.88
N ASP A 179 2.80 13.28 -9.72
CA ASP A 179 3.32 14.64 -9.63
C ASP A 179 2.95 15.30 -8.29
N ALA A 180 1.69 15.19 -7.88
CA ALA A 180 1.20 15.69 -6.60
C ALA A 180 1.87 14.98 -5.40
N TRP A 181 2.22 13.70 -5.55
CA TRP A 181 2.95 12.96 -4.53
C TRP A 181 4.42 13.42 -4.45
N VAL A 182 5.12 13.55 -5.58
CA VAL A 182 6.50 14.03 -5.65
C VAL A 182 6.62 15.43 -5.08
N ARG A 183 5.70 16.35 -5.42
CA ARG A 183 5.68 17.71 -4.87
C ARG A 183 5.52 17.73 -3.35
N ARG A 184 4.63 16.88 -2.80
CA ARG A 184 4.46 16.75 -1.35
C ARG A 184 5.69 16.16 -0.67
N ALA A 185 6.31 15.16 -1.26
CA ALA A 185 7.54 14.56 -0.74
C ALA A 185 8.69 15.58 -0.73
N ALA A 186 8.85 16.34 -1.83
CA ALA A 186 9.84 17.40 -1.92
C ALA A 186 9.58 18.51 -0.87
N GLY A 187 8.33 18.95 -0.73
CA GLY A 187 7.95 19.92 0.31
C GLY A 187 8.27 19.42 1.71
N TYR A 188 7.94 18.16 2.02
CA TYR A 188 8.27 17.54 3.31
C TYR A 188 9.78 17.50 3.56
N VAL A 189 10.57 17.12 2.55
CA VAL A 189 12.04 17.09 2.69
C VAL A 189 12.59 18.48 2.95
N VAL A 190 12.11 19.50 2.24
CA VAL A 190 12.53 20.89 2.45
C VAL A 190 12.14 21.36 3.85
N ASP A 191 10.91 21.11 4.29
CA ASP A 191 10.43 21.58 5.59
C ASP A 191 11.14 20.89 6.76
N HIS A 192 11.41 19.58 6.66
CA HIS A 192 12.02 18.81 7.74
C HIS A 192 13.55 18.83 7.74
N TYR A 193 14.18 18.94 6.57
CA TYR A 193 15.63 18.82 6.42
C TYR A 193 16.27 20.09 5.84
N ARG A 194 15.59 21.26 5.90
CA ARG A 194 16.14 22.58 5.52
C ARG A 194 17.53 22.86 6.09
N GLY A 195 17.80 22.43 7.32
CA GLY A 195 19.09 22.64 7.99
C GLY A 195 20.23 21.88 7.30
N GLU A 196 20.00 20.59 7.03
CA GLU A 196 20.98 19.71 6.37
C GLU A 196 21.15 20.07 4.89
N VAL A 197 20.08 20.48 4.21
CA VAL A 197 20.18 21.00 2.84
C VAL A 197 21.00 22.29 2.80
N ALA A 198 20.77 23.21 3.75
CA ALA A 198 21.57 24.42 3.88
C ALA A 198 23.04 24.11 4.22
N GLU A 199 23.30 23.09 5.02
CA GLU A 199 24.65 22.63 5.37
C GLU A 199 25.38 22.00 4.17
N ILE A 200 24.69 21.20 3.35
CA ILE A 200 25.25 20.64 2.11
C ILE A 200 25.58 21.75 1.11
N ILE A 201 24.68 22.71 0.93
CA ILE A 201 24.91 23.86 0.05
C ILE A 201 26.07 24.70 0.60
N SER A 202 26.05 25.02 1.90
CA SER A 202 27.09 25.79 2.57
C SER A 202 28.46 25.13 2.45
N SER A 203 28.56 23.82 2.74
CA SER A 203 29.81 23.07 2.64
C SER A 203 30.29 22.91 1.20
N THR A 204 29.38 22.89 0.22
CA THR A 204 29.74 22.86 -1.20
C THR A 204 30.29 24.22 -1.64
N VAL A 205 29.62 25.32 -1.28
CA VAL A 205 30.07 26.69 -1.58
C VAL A 205 31.39 27.00 -0.86
N ALA A 206 31.56 26.54 0.38
CA ALA A 206 32.80 26.72 1.14
C ALA A 206 34.01 26.00 0.51
N LYS A 207 33.77 24.96 -0.28
CA LYS A 207 34.81 24.23 -1.04
C LYS A 207 35.15 24.90 -2.38
N TRP A 208 34.42 25.92 -2.80
CA TRP A 208 34.73 26.64 -4.03
C TRP A 208 35.92 27.57 -3.82
N ASP A 209 36.84 27.58 -4.80
CA ASP A 209 37.92 28.57 -4.83
C ASP A 209 37.32 29.94 -5.13
N GLY A 210 37.24 30.79 -4.10
CA GLY A 210 36.65 32.12 -4.20
C GLY A 210 37.28 32.99 -5.27
N LYS A 211 38.57 32.79 -5.60
CA LYS A 211 39.26 33.57 -6.64
C LYS A 211 38.84 33.11 -8.04
N ALA A 212 38.88 31.80 -8.29
CA ALA A 212 38.43 31.23 -9.57
C ALA A 212 36.93 31.43 -9.83
N THR A 213 36.10 31.38 -8.78
CA THR A 213 34.66 31.66 -8.88
C THR A 213 34.38 33.14 -9.11
N ALA A 214 35.10 34.05 -8.43
CA ALA A 214 35.00 35.49 -8.68
C ALA A 214 35.41 35.84 -10.11
N ASP A 215 36.54 35.32 -10.59
CA ASP A 215 37.01 35.56 -11.96
C ASP A 215 35.99 35.07 -13.01
N ARG A 216 35.37 33.91 -12.79
CA ARG A 216 34.31 33.38 -13.67
C ARG A 216 33.03 34.20 -13.62
N LEU A 217 32.64 34.66 -12.43
CA LEU A 217 31.46 35.51 -12.25
C LEU A 217 31.68 36.90 -12.87
N GLU A 218 32.87 37.47 -12.74
CA GLU A 218 33.25 38.74 -13.35
C GLU A 218 33.34 38.62 -14.89
N LEU A 219 33.87 37.52 -15.42
CA LEU A 219 33.88 37.23 -16.85
C LEU A 219 32.47 37.07 -17.45
N GLN A 220 31.52 36.52 -16.69
CA GLN A 220 30.14 36.28 -17.18
C GLN A 220 29.17 37.43 -16.88
N VAL A 221 29.35 38.19 -15.79
CA VAL A 221 28.41 39.22 -15.30
C VAL A 221 29.00 40.64 -15.36
N GLY A 222 30.31 40.78 -15.59
CA GLY A 222 31.01 42.08 -15.55
C GLY A 222 30.49 43.11 -16.56
N ARG A 223 29.99 42.67 -17.73
CA ARG A 223 29.37 43.57 -18.72
C ARG A 223 28.06 44.19 -18.21
N ASP A 224 27.26 43.43 -17.47
CA ASP A 224 25.94 43.87 -17.00
C ASP A 224 26.04 44.83 -15.80
N LEU A 225 27.03 44.64 -14.93
CA LEU A 225 27.32 45.57 -13.83
C LEU A 225 27.79 46.94 -14.33
N GLN A 226 28.50 47.00 -15.46
CA GLN A 226 28.90 48.27 -16.08
C GLN A 226 27.70 49.05 -16.64
N PHE A 227 26.66 48.38 -17.15
CA PHE A 227 25.46 49.06 -17.65
C PHE A 227 24.71 49.83 -16.56
N ILE A 228 24.65 49.32 -15.33
CA ILE A 228 24.08 50.06 -14.19
C ILE A 228 24.89 51.34 -13.92
N ARG A 229 26.21 51.25 -13.97
CA ARG A 229 27.10 52.39 -13.71
C ARG A 229 27.00 53.45 -14.82
N ILE A 230 26.96 53.04 -16.08
CA ILE A 230 26.79 53.93 -17.23
C ILE A 230 25.41 54.60 -17.17
N ASN A 231 24.33 53.83 -17.00
CA ASN A 231 22.97 54.37 -16.90
C ASN A 231 22.82 55.33 -15.71
N GLY A 232 23.45 55.03 -14.56
CA GLY A 232 23.49 55.93 -13.41
C GLY A 232 24.16 57.27 -13.70
N THR A 233 25.30 57.27 -14.40
CA THR A 233 25.98 58.52 -14.81
C THR A 233 25.21 59.30 -15.88
N LEU A 234 24.55 58.60 -16.81
CA LEU A 234 23.79 59.22 -17.89
C LEU A 234 22.53 59.91 -17.36
N VAL A 235 21.77 59.23 -16.50
CA VAL A 235 20.55 59.75 -15.87
C VAL A 235 20.89 60.88 -14.90
N GLY A 236 21.92 60.70 -14.07
CA GLY A 236 22.38 61.75 -13.14
C GLY A 236 22.88 62.99 -13.87
N GLY A 237 23.63 62.82 -14.96
CA GLY A 237 24.10 63.92 -15.81
C GLY A 237 22.95 64.67 -16.48
N LEU A 238 21.99 63.96 -17.09
CA LEU A 238 20.81 64.57 -17.70
C LEU A 238 19.94 65.32 -16.67
N ALA A 239 19.71 64.73 -15.50
CA ALA A 239 18.97 65.39 -14.43
C ALA A 239 19.70 66.66 -13.95
N GLY A 240 21.03 66.61 -13.80
CA GLY A 240 21.84 67.77 -13.43
C GLY A 240 21.78 68.91 -14.46
N VAL A 241 21.88 68.58 -15.76
CA VAL A 241 21.73 69.55 -16.84
C VAL A 241 20.33 70.16 -16.85
N LEU A 242 19.30 69.35 -16.64
CA LEU A 242 17.90 69.78 -16.65
C LEU A 242 17.58 70.69 -15.46
N ILE A 243 18.11 70.37 -14.27
CA ILE A 243 18.03 71.22 -13.08
C ILE A 243 18.77 72.55 -13.32
N HIS A 244 19.98 72.51 -13.89
CA HIS A 244 20.76 73.72 -14.17
C HIS A 244 20.07 74.63 -15.20
N ALA A 245 19.49 74.05 -16.25
CA ALA A 245 18.75 74.80 -17.26
C ALA A 245 17.49 75.45 -16.69
N LEU A 246 16.72 74.74 -15.85
CA LEU A 246 15.56 75.31 -15.17
C LEU A 246 15.94 76.41 -14.18
N ALA A 247 17.07 76.28 -13.49
CA ALA A 247 17.56 77.29 -12.55
C ALA A 247 18.05 78.59 -13.23
N GLN A 248 18.44 78.53 -14.52
CA GLN A 248 18.84 79.72 -15.29
C GLN A 248 17.65 80.44 -15.95
N LEU A 249 16.50 79.76 -16.06
CA LEU A 249 15.30 80.26 -16.75
C LEU A 249 14.24 80.83 -15.78
N LEU A 250 14.41 80.60 -14.48
CA LEU A 250 13.67 81.18 -13.35
C LEU A 250 14.46 82.33 -12.72
#